data_AF-A0A3C0TN13-F1
#
_entry.id   AF-A0A3C0TN13-F1
#
_cell.length_a   1.000
_cell.length_b   1.000
_cell.length_c   1.000
_cell.angle_alpha   90.00
_cell.angle_beta   90.00
_cell.angle_gamma   90.00
#
_symmetry.space_group_name_H-M   'P 1'
#
loop_
_entity.id
_entity.type
_entity.pdbx_description
1 polymer ?
#
loop_
_entity_poly.entity_id
_entity_poly.type
_entity_poly.pdbx_seq_one_letter_code
_entity_poly.pdbx_strand_id
1 'polypeptide(L)' 'MTVKDMIKNELERLPDNILAEVYDFILFLETKKTKALLAKSYQQLSDSSFEKIWVNEEDAVYDTL' A
#
# COMPACT_ATOMS: atom_id res chain seq x y z
N MET A 1 -18.80 22.59 7.40
CA MET A 1 -17.37 22.68 7.05
C MET A 1 -16.88 21.27 6.78
N THR A 2 -16.27 20.99 5.62
CA THR A 2 -15.78 19.64 5.31
C THR A 2 -14.41 19.41 5.96
N VAL A 3 -14.00 18.14 6.12
CA VAL A 3 -12.65 17.79 6.59
C VAL A 3 -11.58 18.42 5.70
N LYS A 4 -11.83 18.51 4.39
CA LYS A 4 -10.96 19.18 3.43
C LYS A 4 -10.78 20.67 3.74
N ASP A 5 -11.85 21.35 4.14
CA ASP A 5 -11.80 22.78 4.50
C ASP A 5 -11.05 23.00 5.81
N MET A 6 -11.21 22.09 6.78
CA MET A 6 -10.46 22.12 8.04
C MET A 6 -8.96 21.99 7.80
N ILE A 7 -8.56 21.01 6.98
CA ILE A 7 -7.14 20.80 6.64
C ILE A 7 -6.55 22.03 5.97
N LYS A 8 -7.25 22.63 4.99
CA LYS A 8 -6.77 23.87 4.34
C LYS A 8 -6.55 24.99 5.35
N ASN A 9 -7.49 25.20 6.26
CA ASN A 9 -7.36 26.26 7.27
C ASN A 9 -6.18 26.03 8.23
N GLU A 10 -5.86 24.78 8.57
CA GLU A 10 -4.69 24.47 9.38
C GLU A 10 -3.38 24.67 8.60
N LEU A 11 -3.34 24.28 7.31
CA LEU A 11 -2.16 24.47 6.45
C LEU A 11 -1.76 25.96 6.32
N GLU A 12 -2.73 26.86 6.19
CA GLU A 12 -2.48 28.31 6.08
C GLU A 12 -1.82 28.92 7.34
N ARG A 13 -1.87 28.22 8.48
CA ARG A 13 -1.35 28.70 9.78
C ARG A 13 0.02 28.12 10.13
N LEU A 14 0.48 27.11 9.37
CA LEU A 14 1.73 26.43 9.67
C LEU A 14 2.93 27.17 9.07
N PRO A 15 4.08 27.17 9.75
CA PRO A 15 5.32 27.71 9.20
C PRO A 15 5.87 26.79 8.09
N ASP A 16 6.63 27.37 7.15
CA ASP A 16 7.11 26.70 5.93
C ASP A 16 7.89 25.39 6.20
N ASN A 17 8.66 25.34 7.29
CA ASN A 17 9.42 24.15 7.66
C ASN A 17 8.49 22.97 7.99
N ILE A 18 7.36 23.23 8.63
CA ILE A 18 6.36 22.20 8.96
C ILE A 18 5.52 21.86 7.73
N LEU A 19 5.22 22.84 6.87
CA LEU A 19 4.54 22.58 5.59
C LEU A 19 5.33 21.63 4.69
N ALA A 20 6.67 21.71 4.70
CA ALA A 20 7.53 20.77 3.99
C ALA A 20 7.37 19.33 4.51
N GLU A 21 7.29 19.14 5.83
CA GLU A 21 7.03 17.82 6.43
C GLU A 21 5.62 17.30 6.10
N VAL A 22 4.61 18.17 6.11
CA VAL A 22 3.25 17.79 5.73
C VAL A 22 3.18 17.37 4.26
N TYR A 23 3.89 18.09 3.38
CA TYR A 23 3.98 17.73 1.96
C TYR A 23 4.66 16.37 1.76
N ASP A 24 5.77 16.10 2.45
CA ASP A 24 6.43 14.78 2.43
C ASP A 24 5.47 13.67 2.87
N PHE A 25 4.70 13.90 3.92
CA PHE A 25 3.71 12.93 4.40
C PHE A 25 2.59 12.67 3.37
N ILE A 26 2.14 13.69 2.65
CA ILE A 26 1.16 13.52 1.56
C ILE A 26 1.74 12.63 0.45
N LEU A 27 2.98 12.90 0.01
CA LEU A 27 3.68 12.07 -0.99
C LEU A 27 3.87 10.62 -0.50
N PHE A 28 4.15 10.43 0.79
CA PHE A 28 4.23 9.12 1.41
C PHE A 28 2.90 8.36 1.33
N LEU A 29 1.77 9.01 1.62
CA LEU A 29 0.45 8.39 1.54
C LEU A 29 0.10 7.93 0.12
N GLU A 30 0.41 8.75 -0.89
CA GLU A 30 0.22 8.41 -2.30
C GLU A 30 1.09 7.20 -2.69
N THR A 31 2.36 7.22 -2.30
CA THR A 31 3.29 6.12 -2.56
C THR A 31 2.84 4.83 -1.89
N LYS A 32 2.39 4.90 -0.63
CA LYS A 32 1.87 3.75 0.13
C LYS A 32 0.67 3.12 -0.57
N LYS A 33 -0.27 3.93 -1.07
CA LYS A 33 -1.43 3.44 -1.81
C LYS A 33 -1.01 2.73 -3.10
N THR A 34 -0.09 3.32 -3.86
CA THR A 34 0.43 2.73 -5.10
C THR A 34 1.15 1.41 -4.83
N LYS A 35 2.01 1.35 -3.80
CA LYS A 35 2.68 0.11 -3.41
C LYS A 35 1.71 -0.99 -3.01
N ALA A 36 0.67 -0.66 -2.23
CA ALA A 36 -0.35 -1.64 -1.83
C ALA A 36 -1.12 -2.20 -3.03
N LEU A 37 -1.47 -1.34 -4.00
CA LEU A 37 -2.12 -1.77 -5.23
C LEU A 37 -1.20 -2.68 -6.05
N LEU A 38 0.06 -2.27 -6.22
CA LEU A 38 1.05 -3.00 -6.98
C LEU A 38 1.35 -4.38 -6.36
N ALA A 39 1.51 -4.45 -5.04
CA ALA A 39 1.69 -5.72 -4.32
C ALA A 39 0.51 -6.68 -4.54
N LYS A 40 -0.73 -6.16 -4.48
CA LYS A 40 -1.93 -6.95 -4.76
C LYS A 40 -1.95 -7.46 -6.20
N SER A 41 -1.59 -6.62 -7.17
CA SER A 41 -1.52 -7.03 -8.58
C SER A 41 -0.44 -8.08 -8.83
N TYR A 42 0.74 -7.95 -8.20
CA TYR A 42 1.79 -8.95 -8.31
C TYR A 42 1.38 -10.29 -7.71
N GLN A 43 0.74 -10.28 -6.53
CA GLN A 43 0.20 -11.49 -5.92
C GLN A 43 -0.72 -12.23 -6.91
N GLN A 44 -1.72 -11.52 -7.44
CA GLN A 44 -2.68 -12.10 -8.40
C GLN A 44 -2.03 -12.64 -9.68
N LEU A 45 -1.03 -11.95 -10.23
CA LEU A 45 -0.31 -12.42 -11.42
C LEU A 45 0.53 -13.66 -11.13
N SER A 46 1.08 -13.75 -9.93
CA SER A 46 1.94 -14.85 -9.52
C SER A 46 1.17 -16.12 -9.15
N ASP A 47 -0.12 -16.01 -8.82
CA ASP A 47 -0.97 -17.15 -8.41
C ASP A 47 -0.88 -18.33 -9.40
N SER A 48 -1.06 -18.09 -10.70
CA SER A 48 -0.98 -19.15 -11.74
C SER A 48 0.39 -19.78 -11.93
N SER A 49 1.46 -19.05 -11.58
CA SER A 49 2.83 -19.57 -11.63
C SER A 49 3.15 -20.42 -10.41
N PHE A 50 2.65 -20.00 -9.24
CA PHE A 50 2.81 -20.74 -7.99
C PHE A 50 1.93 -21.98 -7.93
N GLU A 51 0.72 -21.98 -8.50
CA GLU A 51 -0.16 -23.15 -8.57
C GLU A 51 0.54 -24.38 -9.19
N LYS A 52 1.35 -24.19 -10.24
CA LYS A 52 2.11 -25.27 -10.88
C LYS A 52 3.26 -25.83 -10.05
N ILE A 53 3.79 -25.05 -9.12
CA ILE A 53 4.98 -25.42 -8.32
C ILE A 53 4.56 -25.94 -6.94
N TRP A 54 3.51 -25.36 -6.35
CA TRP A 54 2.98 -25.70 -5.04
C TRP A 54 2.04 -26.92 -5.05
N VAL A 55 1.33 -27.20 -6.14
CA VAL A 55 0.54 -28.44 -6.27
C VAL A 55 1.43 -29.53 -6.86
N ASN A 56 2.33 -30.07 -6.03
CA ASN A 56 3.16 -31.20 -6.41
C ASN A 56 2.91 -32.40 -5.47
N GLU A 57 3.08 -33.61 -5.99
CA GLU A 57 2.81 -34.84 -5.23
C GLU A 57 3.77 -35.05 -4.05
N GLU A 58 4.95 -34.42 -4.08
CA GLU A 58 5.95 -34.53 -3.01
C GLU A 58 5.53 -33.74 -1.75
N ASP A 59 4.95 -32.56 -1.94
CA ASP A 59 4.50 -31.66 -0.87
C ASP A 59 3.07 -32.00 -0.39
N ALA A 60 2.30 -32.78 -1.15
CA ALA A 60 0.96 -33.25 -0.77
C ALA A 60 0.95 -34.05 0.54
N VAL A 61 2.10 -34.60 0.96
CA VAL A 61 2.27 -35.27 2.27
C VAL A 61 1.99 -34.32 3.44
N TYR A 62 2.17 -33.01 3.25
CA TYR A 62 1.93 -31.98 4.27
C TYR A 62 0.49 -31.45 4.32
N ASP A 63 -0.38 -31.80 3.36
CA ASP A 63 -1.77 -31.30 3.30
C ASP A 63 -2.65 -31.80 4.46
N THR A 64 -2.20 -32.84 5.16
CA THR A 64 -2.97 -33.55 6.20
C THR A 64 -2.41 -33.40 7.62
N LEU A 65 -1.38 -32.55 7.79
CA LEU A 65 -0.76 -32.23 9.08
C LEU A 65 -1.51 -31.15 9.87
#